data_AF-A0A5C6Z583-F1
#
_entry.id   AF-A0A5C6Z583-F1
#
_cell.length_a   1.000
_cell.length_b   1.000
_cell.length_c   1.000
_cell.angle_alpha   90.00
_cell.angle_beta   90.00
_cell.angle_gamma   90.00
#
_symmetry.space_group_name_H-M   'P 1'
#
loop_
_entity.id
_entity.type
_entity.pdbx_description
1 polymer ?
#
loop_
_entity_poly.entity_id
_entity_poly.type
_entity_poly.pdbx_seq_one_letter_code
_entity_poly.pdbx_strand_id
1 'polypeptide(L)' 'MKAWLCENPVGVEALQWKDLPSPTPGPGQLKVAIKAASLNFPDLLIIQNKYQMKPPLPFVPGTEFAGIVEAVG' A
#
# COMPACT_ATOMS: atom_id res chain seq x y z
N MET A 1 8.42 -0.94 8.76
CA MET A 1 8.20 0.11 7.74
C MET A 1 6.99 0.95 8.11
N LYS A 2 6.92 2.22 7.68
CA LYS A 2 5.71 3.04 7.85
C LYS A 2 4.82 2.93 6.61
N ALA A 3 3.50 2.96 6.79
CA ALA A 3 2.53 2.91 5.70
C ALA A 3 1.21 3.62 6.08
N TRP A 4 0.49 4.10 5.06
CA TRP A 4 -0.91 4.50 5.20
C TRP A 4 -1.79 3.25 5.15
N LEU A 5 -2.47 2.93 6.24
CA LEU A 5 -3.31 1.75 6.37
C LEU A 5 -4.79 2.13 6.27
N CYS A 6 -5.52 1.41 5.42
CA CYS A 6 -6.97 1.50 5.30
C CYS A 6 -7.62 0.35 6.09
N GLU A 7 -8.25 0.69 7.22
CA GLU A 7 -9.03 -0.24 8.06
C GLU A 7 -10.53 -0.06 7.87
N ASN A 8 -10.95 1.13 7.41
CA ASN A 8 -12.34 1.46 7.13
C ASN A 8 -12.40 2.33 5.85
N PRO A 9 -12.89 1.81 4.72
CA PRO A 9 -12.79 2.49 3.42
C PRO A 9 -13.90 3.54 3.24
N VAL A 10 -13.87 4.59 4.06
CA VAL A 10 -14.81 5.74 4.03
C VAL A 10 -14.16 7.02 3.52
N GLY A 11 -12.94 6.95 2.99
CA GLY A 11 -12.20 8.07 2.41
C GLY A 11 -10.85 8.34 3.08
N VAL A 12 -10.18 9.40 2.61
CA VAL A 12 -8.81 9.77 2.99
C VAL A 12 -8.65 9.95 4.49
N GLU A 13 -9.65 10.52 5.16
CA GLU A 13 -9.57 10.84 6.60
C GLU A 13 -9.61 9.60 7.51
N ALA A 14 -9.96 8.44 6.96
CA ALA A 14 -9.89 7.16 7.67
C ALA A 14 -8.54 6.45 7.49
N LEU A 15 -7.64 6.96 6.64
CA LEU A 15 -6.30 6.40 6.49
C LEU A 15 -5.44 6.72 7.71
N GLN A 16 -4.75 5.71 8.23
CA GLN A 16 -3.89 5.85 9.40
C GLN A 16 -2.43 5.63 9.04
N TRP A 17 -1.56 6.56 9.43
CA TRP A 17 -0.12 6.41 9.30
C TRP A 17 0.39 5.50 10.42
N LYS A 18 0.72 4.25 10.09
CA LYS A 18 1.13 3.22 11.07
C LYS A 18 2.52 2.68 10.79
N ASP A 19 3.18 2.25 11.86
CA ASP A 19 4.35 1.39 11.78
C ASP A 19 3.90 -0.08 11.66
N LEU A 20 4.41 -0.76 10.64
CA LEU A 20 4.15 -2.16 10.32
C LEU A 20 5.46 -2.96 10.31
N PRO A 21 5.43 -4.28 10.52
CA PRO A 21 6.60 -5.13 10.30
C PRO A 21 7.14 -4.95 8.88
N SER A 22 8.46 -4.83 8.75
CA SER A 22 9.08 -4.81 7.43
C SER A 22 9.05 -6.23 6.86
N PRO A 23 8.58 -6.44 5.62
CA PRO A 23 8.54 -7.78 5.03
C PRO A 23 9.96 -8.30 4.77
N THR A 24 10.06 -9.62 4.74
CA THR A 24 11.25 -10.37 4.29
C THR A 24 10.91 -11.04 2.96
N PRO A 25 11.70 -10.87 1.90
CA PRO A 25 11.41 -11.50 0.62
C PRO A 25 11.60 -13.03 0.70
N GLY A 26 10.67 -13.80 0.15
CA GLY A 26 10.83 -15.24 -0.08
C GLY A 26 11.49 -15.57 -1.42
N PRO A 27 11.68 -16.86 -1.75
CA PRO A 27 12.31 -17.28 -3.00
C PRO A 27 11.66 -16.66 -4.24
N GLY A 28 12.47 -15.99 -5.07
CA GLY A 28 12.01 -15.34 -6.30
C GLY A 28 11.29 -14.00 -6.09
N GLN A 29 11.35 -13.44 -4.88
CA GLN A 29 10.79 -12.12 -4.56
C GLN A 29 11.89 -11.08 -4.33
N LEU A 30 11.53 -9.81 -4.50
CA LEU A 30 12.36 -8.66 -4.20
C LEU A 30 11.72 -7.84 -3.08
N LYS A 31 12.55 -7.30 -2.19
CA LYS A 31 12.15 -6.25 -1.26
C LYS A 31 12.62 -4.91 -1.81
N VAL A 32 11.69 -3.98 -1.96
CA VAL A 32 11.96 -2.65 -2.49
C VAL A 32 11.75 -1.59 -1.41
N ALA A 33 12.77 -0.76 -1.16
CA ALA A 33 12.58 0.50 -0.44
C ALA A 33 11.93 1.52 -1.37
N ILE A 34 10.63 1.69 -1.19
CA ILE A 34 9.83 2.68 -1.90
C ILE A 34 10.39 4.09 -1.60
N LYS A 35 10.69 4.85 -2.65
CA LYS A 35 11.14 6.26 -2.58
C LYS A 35 10.06 7.22 -3.07
N ALA A 36 9.20 6.78 -3.97
CA ALA A 36 8.04 7.52 -4.44
C ALA A 36 6.89 6.55 -4.75
N ALA A 37 5.66 7.01 -4.55
CA ALA A 37 4.43 6.36 -4.98
C ALA A 37 3.58 7.39 -5.72
N SER A 38 2.84 6.97 -6.74
CA SER A 38 1.90 7.86 -7.44
C SER A 38 0.57 7.92 -6.67
N LEU A 39 -0.24 8.92 -7.02
CA LEU A 39 -1.62 9.02 -6.59
C LEU A 39 -2.48 9.09 -7.85
N ASN A 40 -3.39 8.14 -8.00
CA ASN A 40 -4.34 8.10 -9.10
C ASN A 40 -5.77 8.14 -8.59
N PHE A 41 -6.70 8.46 -9.49
CA PHE A 41 -8.13 8.49 -9.15
C PHE A 41 -8.68 7.14 -8.63
N PRO A 42 -8.27 5.96 -9.16
CA PRO A 42 -8.69 4.68 -8.61
C PRO A 42 -8.30 4.46 -7.14
N ASP A 43 -7.16 5.00 -6.68
CA ASP A 43 -6.76 4.88 -5.28
C ASP A 43 -7.79 5.53 -4.36
N LEU A 44 -8.30 6.71 -4.75
CA LEU A 44 -9.38 7.40 -4.04
C LEU A 44 -10.68 6.59 -4.04
N LEU A 45 -11.02 5.98 -5.18
CA LEU A 45 -12.23 5.15 -5.28
C LEU A 45 -12.13 3.88 -4.41
N ILE A 46 -10.96 3.26 -4.34
CA ILE A 46 -10.71 2.06 -3.53
C ILE A 46 -10.88 2.37 -2.03
N ILE A 47 -10.23 3.43 -1.54
CA ILE A 47 -10.35 3.83 -0.12
C ILE A 47 -11.72 4.42 0.25
N GLN A 48 -12.59 4.66 -0.73
CA GLN A 48 -14.00 5.05 -0.54
C GLN A 48 -14.98 3.89 -0.78
N ASN A 49 -14.49 2.67 -1.05
CA ASN A 49 -15.31 1.49 -1.39
C ASN A 49 -16.20 1.68 -2.63
N LYS A 50 -15.83 2.58 -3.54
CA LYS A 50 -16.55 2.93 -4.77
C LYS A 50 -15.97 2.28 -6.03
N TYR A 51 -14.83 1.61 -5.91
CA TYR A 51 -14.21 0.90 -7.04
C TYR A 51 -14.77 -0.52 -7.21
N GLN A 52 -14.62 -1.07 -8.42
CA GLN A 52 -15.08 -2.44 -8.73
C GLN A 52 -14.31 -3.48 -7.92
N MET A 53 -12.99 -3.29 -7.80
CA MET A 53 -12.12 -4.12 -6.99
C MET A 53 -12.06 -3.59 -5.56
N LYS A 54 -12.26 -4.49 -4.60
CA LYS A 54 -12.34 -4.19 -3.16
C LYS A 54 -11.35 -5.08 -2.41
N PRO A 55 -10.16 -4.57 -2.04
CA PRO A 55 -9.19 -5.34 -1.30
C PRO A 55 -9.75 -5.79 0.06
N PRO A 56 -9.36 -6.97 0.58
CA PRO A 56 -9.68 -7.33 1.95
C PRO A 56 -9.04 -6.34 2.93
N LEU A 57 -9.76 -6.04 4.01
CA LEU A 57 -9.26 -5.17 5.07
C LEU A 57 -8.37 -5.96 6.05
N PRO A 58 -7.34 -5.33 6.64
CA PRO A 58 -6.82 -4.00 6.28
C PRO A 58 -5.89 -4.06 5.06
N PHE A 59 -5.77 -2.96 4.32
CA PHE A 59 -4.85 -2.88 3.17
C PHE A 59 -4.08 -1.56 3.11
N VAL A 60 -2.94 -1.57 2.42
CA VAL A 60 -2.18 -0.36 2.04
C VAL A 60 -2.59 0.02 0.60
N PRO A 61 -3.15 1.22 0.35
CA PRO A 61 -3.54 1.65 -0.99
C PRO A 61 -2.33 2.01 -1.86
N GLY A 62 -2.54 2.09 -3.17
CA GLY A 62 -1.52 2.40 -4.17
C GLY A 62 -1.08 1.16 -4.96
N THR A 63 -0.98 1.31 -6.28
CA THR A 63 -0.57 0.22 -7.20
C THR A 63 0.72 0.52 -7.95
N GLU A 64 1.29 1.71 -7.78
CA GLU A 64 2.43 2.19 -8.55
C GLU A 64 3.45 2.87 -7.61
N PHE A 65 4.72 2.49 -7.77
CA PHE A 65 5.82 3.03 -6.99
C PHE A 65 7.15 2.94 -7.73
N ALA A 66 8.11 3.74 -7.29
CA ALA A 66 9.51 3.64 -7.66
C ALA A 66 10.37 3.56 -6.41
N GLY A 67 11.43 2.76 -6.45
CA GLY A 67 12.27 2.52 -5.30
C GLY A 67 13.56 1.77 -5.63
N ILE A 68 14.29 1.41 -4.58
CA ILE A 68 15.57 0.70 -4.67
C ILE A 68 15.37 -0.72 -4.16
N VAL A 69 15.89 -1.71 -4.87
CA VAL A 69 15.93 -3.10 -4.36
C VAL A 69 16.87 -3.15 -3.16
N GLU A 70 16.34 -3.47 -1.98
CA GLU A 70 17.11 -3.60 -0.73
C GLU A 70 17.54 -5.03 -0.46
N ALA A 71 16.76 -6.02 -0.88
CA ALA A 71 17.04 -7.43 -0.68
C ALA A 71 16.34 -8.30 -1.73
N VAL A 72 16.86 -9.52 -1.90
CA VAL A 72 16.32 -10.58 -2.77
C VAL A 72 16.21 -11.87 -1.95
N GLY A 73 15.26 -12.74 -2.30
CA GLY A 73 15.07 -14.04 -1.67
C GLY A 73 15.26 -15.22 -2.61
#